data_AF-A0A3Q7IIU3-F1
#
_entry.id   AF-A0A3Q7IIU3-F1
#
_cell.length_a   1.000
_cell.length_b   1.000
_cell.length_c   1.000
_cell.angle_alpha   90.00
_cell.angle_beta   90.00
_cell.angle_gamma   90.00
#
_symmetry.space_group_name_H-M   'P 1'
#
loop_
_entity.id
_entity.type
_entity.pdbx_description
1 polymer ?
#
loop_
_entity_poly.entity_id
_entity_poly.type
_entity_poly.pdbx_seq_one_letter_code
_entity_poly.pdbx_strand_id
1 'polypeptide(L)' 'MNFILFDATIPFQNCLIEIRISSLKQYNTITAQHKELENSTTGIMLQNCTIKAM' A
#
# COMPACT_ATOMS: atom_id res chain seq x y z
N MET A 1 -9.78 -6.03 11.69
CA MET A 1 -8.75 -5.46 10.81
C MET A 1 -8.21 -6.59 9.96
N ASN A 2 -8.57 -6.66 8.67
CA ASN A 2 -8.00 -7.64 7.74
C ASN A 2 -6.73 -7.02 7.16
N PHE A 3 -5.57 -7.60 7.45
CA PHE A 3 -4.32 -7.19 6.84
C PHE A 3 -3.84 -8.33 5.94
N ILE A 4 -3.68 -8.04 4.65
CA ILE A 4 -2.89 -8.91 3.78
C ILE A 4 -1.44 -8.51 3.99
N LEU A 5 -0.67 -9.41 4.56
CA LEU A 5 0.77 -9.25 4.80
C LEU A 5 1.50 -9.59 3.50
N PHE A 6 2.19 -8.62 2.91
CA PHE A 6 3.07 -8.85 1.76
C PHE A 6 4.52 -8.76 2.21
N ASP A 7 5.26 -9.86 2.05
CA ASP A 7 6.73 -9.87 2.08
C ASP A 7 7.27 -10.19 0.69
N ALA A 8 7.10 -9.23 -0.23
CA ALA A 8 7.54 -9.32 -1.61
C ALA A 8 7.96 -7.94 -2.12
N THR A 9 8.87 -7.90 -3.10
CA THR A 9 9.21 -6.67 -3.83
C THR A 9 8.23 -6.50 -4.98
N ILE A 10 7.31 -5.54 -4.87
CA ILE A 10 6.25 -5.32 -5.87
C ILE A 10 6.29 -3.87 -6.36
N PRO A 11 6.64 -3.64 -7.64
CA PRO A 11 6.52 -2.33 -8.27
C PRO A 11 5.11 -2.12 -8.83
N PHE A 12 4.49 -1.02 -8.44
CA PHE A 12 3.32 -0.45 -9.10
C PHE A 12 3.78 0.75 -9.92
N GLN A 13 3.62 0.67 -11.24
CA GLN A 13 4.02 1.72 -12.17
C GLN A 13 2.82 2.24 -12.94
N ASN A 14 2.68 3.57 -13.04
CA ASN A 14 1.63 4.23 -13.81
C ASN A 14 0.20 3.80 -13.43
N CYS A 15 -0.03 3.45 -12.16
CA CYS A 15 -1.33 2.98 -11.67
C CYS A 15 -2.18 4.10 -11.06
N LEU A 16 -3.50 3.98 -11.16
CA LEU A 16 -4.45 4.77 -10.36
C LEU A 16 -4.86 3.97 -9.12
N ILE A 17 -4.64 4.54 -7.94
CA ILE A 17 -5.04 3.96 -6.64
C ILE A 17 -6.22 4.77 -6.12
N GLU A 18 -7.41 4.17 -6.15
CA GLU A 18 -8.64 4.80 -5.66
C GLU A 18 -8.94 4.36 -4.22
N ILE A 19 -9.07 5.34 -3.34
CA ILE A 19 -9.37 5.15 -1.93
C ILE A 19 -10.85 5.45 -1.71
N ARG A 20 -11.62 4.43 -1.30
CA ARG A 20 -13.03 4.59 -0.92
C ARG A 20 -13.15 4.81 0.59
N ILE A 21 -13.63 5.98 1.01
CA ILE A 21 -13.88 6.24 2.43
C ILE A 21 -15.22 5.59 2.82
N SER A 22 -15.15 4.46 3.51
CA SER A 22 -16.37 3.72 3.89
C SER A 22 -17.06 4.25 5.16
N SER A 23 -16.39 5.07 5.98
CA SER A 23 -16.96 5.58 7.24
C SER A 23 -16.22 6.80 7.79
N LEU A 24 -16.96 7.75 8.37
CA LEU A 24 -16.42 8.86 9.15
C LEU A 24 -15.72 8.30 10.39
N LYS A 25 -14.41 8.61 10.54
CA LYS A 25 -13.48 8.17 11.60
C LYS A 25 -12.67 6.88 11.34
N GLN A 26 -12.70 6.30 10.13
CA GLN A 26 -11.76 5.24 9.75
C GLN A 26 -10.63 5.79 8.88
N TYR A 27 -9.41 5.34 9.15
CA TYR A 27 -8.23 5.63 8.32
C TYR A 27 -8.10 4.58 7.22
N ASN A 28 -7.83 5.02 6.00
CA ASN A 28 -7.49 4.14 4.90
C ASN A 28 -5.96 3.95 4.86
N THR A 29 -5.52 2.71 5.01
CA THR A 29 -4.11 2.35 4.86
C THR A 29 -3.88 1.88 3.42
N ILE A 30 -3.07 2.63 2.67
CA ILE A 30 -2.78 2.34 1.25
C ILE A 30 -1.79 1.19 1.12
N THR A 31 -0.78 1.17 1.99
CA THR A 31 0.24 0.11 2.05
C THR A 31 0.51 -0.25 3.50
N ALA A 32 0.57 -1.55 3.80
CA ALA A 32 1.03 -2.06 5.09
C ALA A 32 2.19 -3.03 4.82
N GLN A 33 3.42 -2.50 4.80
CA GLN A 33 4.61 -3.32 4.61
C GLN A 33 5.06 -3.88 5.96
N HIS A 34 5.29 -5.19 6.03
CA HIS A 34 6.01 -5.82 7.12
C HIS A 34 7.38 -6.24 6.59
N LYS A 35 8.44 -5.68 7.17
CA LYS A 35 9.82 -6.03 6.86
C LYS A 35 10.40 -6.76 8.06
N GLU A 36 10.55 -8.07 7.95
CA GLU A 36 10.95 -8.92 9.07
C GLU A 36 12.47 -8.84 9.35
N LEU A 37 13.28 -8.70 8.29
CA LEU A 37 14.74 -8.56 8.38
C LEU A 37 15.19 -7.19 7.86
N GLU A 38 16.02 -6.48 8.63
CA GLU A 38 16.52 -5.13 8.28
C GLU A 38 17.28 -5.12 6.93
N ASN A 39 17.91 -6.24 6.56
CA ASN A 39 18.65 -6.42 5.31
C ASN A 39 17.81 -6.97 4.15
N SER A 40 16.51 -7.20 4.33
CA SER A 40 15.64 -7.65 3.23
C SER A 40 15.44 -6.55 2.18
N THR A 41 15.48 -6.94 0.91
CA THR A 41 15.18 -6.07 -0.25
C THR A 41 13.69 -6.03 -0.59
N THR A 42 12.83 -6.57 0.28
CA THR A 42 11.36 -6.54 0.11
C THR A 42 10.80 -5.15 0.39
N GLY A 43 9.78 -4.77 -0.39
CA GLY A 43 9.19 -3.44 -0.33
C GLY A 43 8.16 -3.17 -1.40
N ILE A 44 7.24 -2.26 -1.10
CA ILE A 44 6.23 -1.79 -2.03
C ILE A 44 6.75 -0.51 -2.68
N MET A 45 6.90 -0.51 -4.00
CA MET A 45 7.36 0.66 -4.77
C MET A 45 6.19 1.21 -5.58
N LEU A 46 5.81 2.47 -5.33
CA LEU A 46 4.84 3.20 -6.15
C LEU A 46 5.60 4.22 -7.00
N GLN A 47 5.59 4.06 -8.32
CA GLN A 47 6.30 4.94 -9.24
C GLN A 47 5.33 5.45 -10.30
N ASN A 48 5.27 6.77 -10.47
CA ASN A 48 4.33 7.43 -11.40
C ASN A 48 2.85 7.05 -11.17
N CYS A 49 2.48 6.68 -9.94
CA CYS A 49 1.09 6.37 -9.61
C CYS A 49 0.32 7.63 -9.20
N THR A 50 -0.98 7.66 -9.48
CA THR A 50 -1.91 8.67 -8.97
C THR A 50 -2.71 8.07 -7.83
N ILE A 51 -2.73 8.74 -6.67
CA ILE A 51 -3.54 8.32 -5.52
C ILE A 51 -4.71 9.31 -5.38
N LYS A 52 -5.94 8.81 -5.44
CA LYS A 52 -7.16 9.62 -5.38
C LYS A 52 -8.09 9.10 -4.30
N ALA A 53 -8.65 9.99 -3.49
CA ALA A 53 -9.74 9.67 -2.57
C ALA A 53 -11.08 10.11 -3.17
N MET A 54 -12.12 9.29 -2.93
CA MET A 54 -13.51 9.56 -3.26
C MET A 54 -14.40 9.43 -2.02
#